data_AF-A0A951WKZ0-F1
#
_entry.id   AF-A0A951WKZ0-F1
#
_cell.length_a   1.000
_cell.length_b   1.000
_cell.length_c   1.000
_cell.angle_alpha   90.00
_cell.angle_beta   90.00
_cell.angle_gamma   90.00
#
_symmetry.space_group_name_H-M   'P 1'
#
loop_
_entity.id
_entity.type
_entity.pdbx_description
1 polymer ?
#
loop_
_entity_poly.entity_id
_entity_poly.type
_entity_poly.pdbx_seq_one_letter_code
_entity_poly.pdbx_strand_id
1 'polypeptide(L)'
;MFRLYLYLMIVTACHASGTFIMPPPPVKKVVLDPELLQMGNQFVVRTSANGKFCLSCHGKNKPQEFKRRSLGSIFPQLTQKVNLCWTDGTRMGEQGFIESDTRIMQGIRTWLAKEYRLEEQLARGEK
;
A
#
# COMPACT_ATOMS: atom_id res chain seq x y z
N MET A 1 55.57 17.92 11.54
CA MET A 1 54.54 17.43 12.47
C MET A 1 53.15 18.08 12.29
N PHE A 2 53.02 19.27 11.68
CA PHE A 2 51.72 19.96 11.48
C PHE A 2 50.71 19.25 10.55
N ARG A 3 51.20 18.48 9.56
CA ARG A 3 50.33 17.79 8.57
C ARG A 3 49.54 16.61 9.14
N LEU A 4 50.03 15.99 10.21
CA LEU A 4 49.36 14.85 10.87
C LEU A 4 48.19 15.32 11.76
N TYR A 5 48.31 16.51 12.35
CA TYR A 5 47.32 17.10 13.23
C TYR A 5 46.06 17.56 12.47
N LEU A 6 46.24 18.02 11.23
CA LEU A 6 45.14 18.47 10.37
C LEU A 6 44.25 17.30 9.90
N TYR A 7 44.86 16.13 9.64
CA TYR A 7 44.13 14.91 9.28
C TYR A 7 43.28 14.38 10.44
N LEU A 8 43.82 14.42 11.67
CA LEU A 8 43.11 13.98 12.87
C LEU A 8 41.89 14.85 13.18
N MET A 9 41.96 16.16 12.91
CA MET A 9 40.83 17.10 13.11
C MET A 9 39.69 16.90 12.10
N ILE A 10 39.99 16.48 10.87
CA ILE A 10 38.95 16.23 9.85
C ILE A 10 38.17 14.94 10.18
N VAL A 11 38.86 13.89 10.62
CA VAL A 11 38.21 12.60 10.95
C VAL A 11 37.32 12.73 12.20
N THR A 12 37.72 13.54 13.19
CA THR A 12 36.92 13.79 14.39
C THR A 12 35.73 14.73 14.13
N ALA A 13 35.88 15.73 13.26
CA ALA A 13 34.77 16.58 12.84
C ALA A 13 33.67 15.80 12.09
N CYS A 14 34.05 14.80 11.29
CA CYS A 14 33.08 13.90 10.63
C CYS A 14 32.33 12.98 11.62
N HIS A 15 32.94 12.61 12.75
CA HIS A 15 32.27 11.79 13.78
C HIS A 15 31.31 12.61 14.65
N ALA A 16 31.62 13.88 14.92
CA ALA A 16 30.78 14.75 15.74
C ALA A 16 29.49 15.24 15.03
N SER A 17 29.42 15.15 13.71
CA SER A 17 28.27 15.59 12.91
C SER A 17 27.12 14.57 12.84
N GLY A 18 27.29 13.33 13.31
CA GLY A 18 26.23 12.30 13.33
C GLY A 18 25.62 11.92 11.98
N THR A 19 26.06 12.53 10.88
CA THR A 19 25.53 12.37 9.54
C THR A 19 26.44 11.44 8.75
N PHE A 20 26.51 10.18 9.18
CA PHE A 20 26.67 9.12 8.19
C PHE A 20 25.39 9.13 7.35
N ILE A 21 25.39 9.91 6.28
CA ILE A 21 24.39 9.81 5.22
C ILE A 21 24.70 8.52 4.47
N MET A 22 24.40 7.38 5.10
CA MET A 22 24.30 6.14 4.34
C MET A 22 23.19 6.38 3.32
N PRO A 23 23.44 6.20 2.02
CA PRO A 23 22.37 6.25 1.05
C PRO A 23 21.29 5.26 1.51
N PRO A 24 20.00 5.63 1.49
CA PRO A 24 18.96 4.70 1.86
C PRO A 24 19.16 3.42 1.05
N PRO A 25 18.99 2.24 1.66
CA PRO A 25 19.22 0.97 0.99
C PRO A 25 18.44 0.95 -0.33
N PRO A 26 19.01 0.38 -1.41
CA PRO A 26 18.36 0.37 -2.71
C PRO A 26 16.96 -0.23 -2.58
N VAL A 27 15.95 0.60 -2.80
CA VAL A 27 14.55 0.18 -2.73
C VAL A 27 14.33 -0.84 -3.84
N LYS A 28 14.08 -2.09 -3.46
CA LYS A 28 13.71 -3.12 -4.44
C LYS A 28 12.44 -2.65 -5.14
N LYS A 29 12.52 -2.50 -6.46
CA LYS A 29 11.33 -2.21 -7.27
C LYS A 29 10.42 -3.43 -7.18
N VAL A 30 9.26 -3.26 -6.55
CA VAL A 30 8.22 -4.28 -6.55
C VAL A 30 7.60 -4.27 -7.94
N VAL A 31 7.79 -5.37 -8.67
CA VAL A 31 7.15 -5.58 -9.97
C VAL A 31 5.72 -6.04 -9.69
N LEU A 32 4.74 -5.28 -10.16
CA LEU A 32 3.33 -5.60 -10.00
C LEU A 32 2.85 -6.35 -11.26
N ASP A 33 2.07 -7.41 -11.05
CA ASP A 33 1.45 -8.17 -12.13
C ASP A 33 0.38 -7.30 -12.86
N PRO A 34 0.54 -7.05 -14.17
CA PRO A 34 -0.43 -6.29 -14.97
C PRO A 34 -1.84 -6.90 -14.97
N GLU A 35 -1.97 -8.23 -14.94
CA GLU A 35 -3.28 -8.89 -14.93
C GLU A 35 -4.00 -8.64 -13.60
N LEU A 36 -3.27 -8.73 -12.48
CA LEU A 36 -3.83 -8.42 -11.17
C LEU A 36 -4.20 -6.93 -11.04
N LEU A 37 -3.40 -6.03 -11.60
CA LEU A 37 -3.74 -4.61 -11.67
C LEU A 37 -5.04 -4.36 -12.44
N GLN A 38 -5.20 -5.00 -13.60
CA GLN A 38 -6.40 -4.87 -14.42
C GLN A 38 -7.62 -5.44 -13.68
N MET A 39 -7.48 -6.62 -13.07
CA MET A 39 -8.56 -7.26 -12.31
C MET A 39 -8.99 -6.41 -11.12
N GLY A 40 -8.02 -5.90 -10.35
CA GLY A 40 -8.29 -4.99 -9.23
C GLY A 40 -9.01 -3.72 -9.68
N ASN A 41 -8.57 -3.12 -10.80
CA ASN A 41 -9.21 -1.94 -11.37
C ASN A 41 -10.67 -2.21 -11.78
N GLN A 42 -10.91 -3.32 -12.49
CA GLN A 42 -12.27 -3.73 -12.89
C GLN A 42 -13.16 -3.96 -11.68
N PHE A 43 -12.61 -4.54 -10.62
CA PHE A 43 -13.37 -4.84 -9.42
C PHE A 43 -13.77 -3.58 -8.63
N VAL A 44 -12.86 -2.63 -8.42
CA VAL A 44 -13.14 -1.44 -7.59
C VAL A 44 -14.16 -0.48 -8.22
N VAL A 45 -14.38 -0.59 -9.54
CA VAL A 45 -15.43 0.15 -10.28
C VAL A 45 -16.66 -0.70 -10.59
N ARG A 46 -16.66 -2.00 -10.23
CA ARG A 46 -17.79 -2.89 -10.46
C ARG A 46 -18.98 -2.45 -9.62
N THR A 47 -20.08 -2.12 -10.29
CA THR A 47 -21.34 -1.80 -9.65
C THR A 47 -21.96 -3.06 -9.02
N SER A 48 -22.38 -2.95 -7.76
CA SER A 48 -23.10 -4.00 -7.05
C SER A 48 -24.59 -4.01 -7.39
N ALA A 49 -25.32 -5.03 -6.93
CA ALA A 49 -26.77 -5.08 -7.03
C ALA A 49 -27.48 -3.83 -6.46
N ASN A 50 -26.88 -3.21 -5.42
CA ASN A 50 -27.37 -1.98 -4.80
C ASN A 50 -26.89 -0.69 -5.49
N GLY A 51 -26.29 -0.79 -6.68
CA GLY A 51 -25.82 0.36 -7.44
C GLY A 51 -24.54 1.02 -6.91
N LYS A 52 -23.89 0.43 -5.89
CA LYS A 52 -22.67 0.98 -5.26
C LYS A 52 -21.42 0.27 -5.73
N PHE A 53 -20.28 0.94 -5.65
CA PHE A 53 -18.97 0.37 -5.97
C PHE A 53 -17.90 0.97 -5.04
N CYS A 54 -16.70 0.39 -4.98
CA CYS A 54 -15.71 0.81 -3.98
C CYS A 54 -15.40 2.32 -4.08
N LEU A 55 -15.17 2.81 -5.30
CA LEU A 55 -14.83 4.22 -5.53
C LEU A 55 -16.01 5.19 -5.38
N SER A 56 -17.27 4.72 -5.34
CA SER A 56 -18.40 5.62 -5.01
C SER A 56 -18.34 6.10 -3.57
N CYS A 57 -17.79 5.29 -2.67
CA CYS A 57 -17.62 5.60 -1.24
C CYS A 57 -16.21 6.07 -0.89
N HIS A 58 -15.19 5.52 -1.55
CA HIS A 58 -13.78 5.72 -1.19
C HIS A 58 -12.95 6.50 -2.22
N GLY A 59 -13.57 6.97 -3.31
CA GLY A 59 -12.90 7.81 -4.31
C GLY A 59 -12.48 9.17 -3.76
N LYS A 60 -11.76 9.94 -4.59
CA LYS A 60 -11.32 11.30 -4.24
C LYS A 60 -12.52 12.19 -3.90
N ASN A 61 -12.37 13.02 -2.86
CA ASN A 61 -13.38 13.93 -2.35
C ASN A 61 -14.63 13.24 -1.77
N LYS A 62 -14.55 11.95 -1.42
CA LYS A 62 -15.63 11.25 -0.72
C LYS A 62 -15.41 11.29 0.80
N PRO A 63 -16.49 11.19 1.61
CA PRO A 63 -16.38 11.20 3.07
C PRO A 63 -15.46 10.09 3.62
N GLN A 64 -15.42 8.95 2.93
CA GLN A 64 -14.61 7.79 3.30
C GLN A 64 -13.42 7.61 2.35
N GLU A 65 -12.91 8.70 1.74
CA GLU A 65 -11.77 8.65 0.83
C GLU A 65 -10.61 7.82 1.40
N PHE A 66 -10.05 6.96 0.56
CA PHE A 66 -8.87 6.20 0.92
C PHE A 66 -7.66 7.10 1.14
N LYS A 67 -7.11 7.06 2.36
CA LYS A 67 -5.86 7.72 2.70
C LYS A 67 -4.76 6.68 2.82
N ARG A 68 -3.58 6.94 2.22
CA ARG A 68 -2.43 6.03 2.24
C ARG A 68 -2.11 5.47 3.62
N ARG A 69 -2.04 6.31 4.65
CA ARG A 69 -1.69 5.89 6.02
C ARG A 69 -2.74 4.95 6.61
N SER A 70 -4.02 5.30 6.48
CA SER A 70 -5.15 4.51 6.96
C SER A 70 -5.24 3.17 6.20
N LEU A 71 -5.10 3.19 4.88
CA LEU A 71 -5.03 1.98 4.06
C LEU A 71 -3.87 1.08 4.48
N GLY A 72 -2.68 1.64 4.69
CA GLY A 72 -1.51 0.90 5.14
C GLY A 72 -1.75 0.18 6.47
N SER A 73 -2.45 0.80 7.43
CA SER A 73 -2.77 0.15 8.71
C SER A 73 -3.79 -0.99 8.59
N ILE A 74 -4.71 -0.93 7.62
CA ILE A 74 -5.72 -1.98 7.44
C ILE A 74 -5.32 -3.05 6.43
N PHE A 75 -4.21 -2.85 5.70
CA PHE A 75 -3.75 -3.74 4.61
C PHE A 75 -3.66 -5.22 5.03
N PRO A 76 -3.17 -5.58 6.24
CA PRO A 76 -3.16 -6.97 6.70
C PRO A 76 -4.56 -7.58 6.91
N GLN A 77 -5.55 -6.73 7.21
CA GLN A 77 -6.95 -7.12 7.45
C GLN A 77 -7.84 -6.82 6.23
N LEU A 78 -7.25 -6.53 5.08
CA LEU A 78 -7.98 -5.96 3.94
C LEU A 78 -9.11 -6.88 3.48
N THR A 79 -8.88 -8.20 3.44
CA THR A 79 -9.91 -9.19 3.09
C THR A 79 -11.12 -9.09 4.00
N GLN A 80 -10.92 -9.03 5.32
CA GLN A 80 -12.00 -8.88 6.29
C GLN A 80 -12.75 -7.56 6.06
N LYS A 81 -12.04 -6.45 5.85
CA LYS A 81 -12.66 -5.13 5.63
C LYS A 81 -13.45 -5.07 4.32
N VAL A 82 -12.94 -5.68 3.24
CA VAL A 82 -13.65 -5.79 1.96
C VAL A 82 -14.91 -6.63 2.12
N ASN A 83 -14.83 -7.76 2.82
CA ASN A 83 -15.99 -8.62 3.07
C ASN A 83 -17.09 -7.93 3.89
N LEU A 84 -16.73 -7.12 4.89
CA LEU A 84 -17.68 -6.27 5.60
C LEU A 84 -18.35 -5.25 4.67
N CYS A 85 -17.63 -4.69 3.70
CA CYS A 85 -18.21 -3.79 2.71
C CYS A 85 -19.09 -4.52 1.68
N TRP A 86 -18.70 -5.74 1.32
CA TRP A 86 -19.35 -6.58 0.33
C TRP A 86 -20.74 -7.00 0.79
N THR A 87 -20.86 -7.53 2.00
CA THR A 87 -22.10 -8.14 2.50
C THR A 87 -23.06 -7.18 3.18
N ASP A 88 -22.57 -6.04 3.68
CA ASP A 88 -23.42 -5.03 4.33
C ASP A 88 -24.43 -4.46 3.33
N GLY A 89 -25.73 -4.65 3.61
CA GLY A 89 -26.84 -4.19 2.77
C GLY A 89 -26.92 -2.68 2.61
N THR A 90 -26.37 -1.90 3.54
CA THR A 90 -26.26 -0.45 3.40
C THR A 90 -25.09 -0.04 2.50
N ARG A 91 -24.22 -0.97 2.13
CA ARG A 91 -23.06 -0.80 1.25
C ARG A 91 -23.30 -1.55 -0.05
N MET A 92 -22.55 -2.63 -0.32
CA MET A 92 -22.68 -3.35 -1.59
C MET A 92 -23.84 -4.35 -1.58
N GLY A 93 -24.17 -4.96 -0.43
CA GLY A 93 -25.29 -5.88 -0.25
C GLY A 93 -25.21 -7.17 -1.07
N GLU A 94 -24.01 -7.60 -1.41
CA GLU A 94 -23.76 -8.80 -2.20
C GLU A 94 -23.77 -10.06 -1.32
N GLN A 95 -24.13 -11.20 -1.92
CA GLN A 95 -24.09 -12.49 -1.23
C GLN A 95 -22.69 -13.12 -1.32
N GLY A 96 -22.35 -13.95 -0.34
CA GLY A 96 -21.07 -14.65 -0.26
C GLY A 96 -19.92 -13.80 0.27
N PHE A 97 -18.71 -14.37 0.23
CA PHE A 97 -17.48 -13.72 0.69
C PHE A 97 -16.38 -13.87 -0.35
N ILE A 98 -15.46 -12.91 -0.37
CA ILE A 98 -14.23 -12.97 -1.15
C ILE A 98 -13.15 -13.54 -0.23
N GLU A 99 -12.70 -14.75 -0.53
CA GLU A 99 -11.62 -15.39 0.23
C GLU A 99 -10.28 -14.68 -0.03
N SER A 100 -9.37 -14.75 0.94
CA SER A 100 -8.13 -13.98 0.95
C SER A 100 -7.16 -14.35 -0.17
N ASP A 101 -7.18 -15.61 -0.59
CA ASP A 101 -6.31 -16.24 -1.59
C ASP A 101 -6.88 -16.17 -3.02
N THR A 102 -8.09 -15.63 -3.19
CA THR A 102 -8.67 -15.43 -4.52
C THR A 102 -7.86 -14.45 -5.35
N ARG A 103 -7.76 -14.70 -6.67
CA ARG A 103 -7.17 -13.73 -7.61
C ARG A 103 -7.83 -12.36 -7.51
N ILE A 104 -9.13 -12.30 -7.19
CA ILE A 104 -9.86 -11.04 -6.97
C ILE A 104 -9.23 -10.24 -5.82
N MET A 105 -9.04 -10.86 -4.66
CA MET A 105 -8.45 -10.17 -3.50
C MET A 105 -6.98 -9.81 -3.75
N GLN A 106 -6.23 -10.66 -4.44
CA GLN A 106 -4.87 -10.33 -4.89
C GLN A 106 -4.87 -9.13 -5.85
N GLY A 107 -5.83 -9.07 -6.78
CA GLY A 107 -6.02 -7.94 -7.69
C GLY A 107 -6.33 -6.63 -6.96
N ILE A 108 -7.28 -6.66 -6.02
CA ILE A 108 -7.64 -5.49 -5.19
C ILE A 108 -6.42 -5.01 -4.38
N ARG A 109 -5.67 -5.92 -3.76
CA ARG A 109 -4.43 -5.60 -3.01
C ARG A 109 -3.40 -4.94 -3.92
N THR A 110 -3.17 -5.51 -5.09
CA THR A 110 -2.20 -5.01 -6.08
C THR A 110 -2.58 -3.62 -6.58
N TRP A 111 -3.86 -3.42 -6.91
CA TRP A 111 -4.37 -2.13 -7.36
C TRP A 111 -4.26 -1.05 -6.26
N LEU A 112 -4.69 -1.35 -5.03
CA LEU A 112 -4.54 -0.42 -3.90
C LEU A 112 -3.07 -0.11 -3.60
N ALA A 113 -2.19 -1.12 -3.70
CA ALA A 113 -0.77 -0.93 -3.52
C ALA A 113 -0.18 0.04 -4.55
N LYS A 114 -0.59 -0.08 -5.82
CA LYS A 114 -0.16 0.83 -6.86
C LYS A 114 -0.71 2.25 -6.68
N GLU A 115 -2.02 2.36 -6.51
CA GLU A 115 -2.72 3.65 -6.45
C GLU A 115 -2.29 4.48 -5.23
N TYR A 116 -2.05 3.82 -4.10
CA TYR A 116 -1.72 4.48 -2.83
C TYR A 116 -0.26 4.34 -2.39
N ARG A 117 0.61 3.84 -3.27
CA ARG A 117 2.05 3.67 -3.00
C ARG A 117 2.33 2.82 -1.76
N LEU A 118 1.72 1.63 -1.72
CA LEU A 118 1.85 0.63 -0.66
C LEU A 118 2.50 -0.68 -1.17
N GLU A 119 3.33 -0.60 -2.22
CA GLU A 119 3.95 -1.77 -2.85
C GLU A 119 4.86 -2.55 -1.88
N GLU A 120 5.53 -1.85 -0.96
CA GLU A 120 6.34 -2.48 0.09
C GLU A 120 5.50 -3.25 1.13
N GLN A 121 4.25 -2.83 1.37
CA GLN A 121 3.32 -3.54 2.25
C GLN A 121 2.83 -4.81 1.57
N LEU A 122 2.57 -4.75 0.26
CA LEU A 122 2.23 -5.91 -0.55
C LEU A 122 3.35 -6.96 -0.48
N ALA A 123 4.59 -6.57 -0.78
CA ALA A 123 5.75 -7.46 -0.76
C ALA A 123 6.07 -8.06 0.64
N ARG A 124 5.59 -7.43 1.72
CA ARG A 124 5.73 -7.95 3.09
C ARG A 124 4.66 -8.96 3.48
N GLY A 125 3.46 -8.86 2.90
CA GLY A 125 2.34 -9.76 3.18
C GLY A 125 2.29 -11.02 2.31
N GLU A 126 3.20 -11.13 1.33
CA GLU A 126 3.39 -12.31 0.45
C GLU A 126 4.44 -13.30 1.00
N LYS A 127 4.99 -13.04 2.19
CA LYS A 127 5.91 -13.94 2.91
C LYS A 127 5.19 -14.69 4.01
#